data_AF-A0A7X6CJR0-F1
#
_entry.id   AF-A0A7X6CJR0-F1
#
_cell.length_a   1.000
_cell.length_b   1.000
_cell.length_c   1.000
_cell.angle_alpha   90.00
_cell.angle_beta   90.00
_cell.angle_gamma   90.00
#
_symmetry.space_group_name_H-M   'P 1'
#
loop_
_entity.id
_entity.type
_entity.pdbx_description
1 polymer ?
#
loop_
_entity_poly.entity_id
_entity_poly.type
_entity_poly.pdbx_seq_one_letter_code
_entity_poly.pdbx_strand_id
1 'polypeptide(L)'
;MKVYIICEGDFDAQLLKTVLPENLLTDVGVVVGGKIYNIKSLAMSLIVSRRVPVLIVFDVGSSVPELVEFRRQDIEEVVLWVAGKTPVKIVPAIPEIETIFFQDVSLLERLLGYTPPQNLLDRAVFLPKQVLEELIARSNIIQDISEILDRLTEEDIEILRSAAIMQEIIQFLQSVRETAEATLI
;
A
#
# COMPACT_ATOMS: atom_id res chain seq x y z
N MET A 1 -18.94 6.12 -7.93
CA MET A 1 -17.96 7.20 -8.28
C MET A 1 -16.60 6.54 -8.28
N LYS A 2 -15.82 6.66 -9.36
CA LYS A 2 -14.57 5.90 -9.47
C LYS A 2 -13.42 6.56 -8.73
N VAL A 3 -12.71 5.81 -7.89
CA VAL A 3 -11.49 6.22 -7.17
C VAL A 3 -10.30 5.48 -7.76
N TYR A 4 -9.11 6.08 -7.75
CA TYR A 4 -7.89 5.39 -8.17
C TYR A 4 -6.85 5.34 -7.05
N ILE A 5 -6.30 4.15 -6.83
CA ILE A 5 -5.09 3.94 -6.03
C ILE A 5 -3.92 3.75 -7.00
N ILE A 6 -2.84 4.51 -6.81
CA ILE A 6 -1.62 4.41 -7.60
C ILE A 6 -0.50 3.90 -6.70
N CYS A 7 0.19 2.84 -7.11
CA CYS A 7 1.31 2.23 -6.39
C CYS A 7 2.53 2.01 -7.30
N GLU A 8 3.68 1.65 -6.73
CA GLU A 8 4.94 1.52 -7.47
C GLU A 8 5.02 0.24 -8.28
N GLY A 9 4.69 -0.90 -7.67
CA GLY A 9 4.87 -2.23 -8.26
C GLY A 9 3.59 -3.03 -8.45
N ASP A 10 3.70 -4.09 -9.25
CA ASP A 10 2.64 -5.09 -9.44
C ASP A 10 2.32 -5.83 -8.14
N PHE A 11 3.33 -6.13 -7.33
CA PHE A 11 3.14 -6.77 -6.03
C PHE A 11 2.29 -5.89 -5.10
N ASP A 12 2.61 -4.60 -4.96
CA ASP A 12 1.83 -3.67 -4.15
C ASP A 12 0.37 -3.60 -4.64
N ALA A 13 0.17 -3.59 -5.96
CA ALA A 13 -1.16 -3.56 -6.54
C ALA A 13 -1.96 -4.82 -6.20
N GLN A 14 -1.31 -5.99 -6.23
CA GLN A 14 -1.93 -7.26 -5.84
C GLN A 14 -2.20 -7.28 -4.34
N LEU A 15 -1.23 -6.91 -3.52
CA LEU A 15 -1.34 -6.84 -2.07
C LEU A 15 -2.52 -5.96 -1.64
N LEU A 16 -2.63 -4.75 -2.22
CA LEU A 16 -3.73 -3.83 -1.93
C LEU A 16 -5.08 -4.43 -2.33
N LYS A 17 -5.17 -5.11 -3.48
CA LYS A 17 -6.42 -5.79 -3.91
C LYS A 17 -6.79 -6.94 -3.00
N THR A 18 -5.81 -7.66 -2.44
CA THR A 18 -6.03 -8.80 -1.56
C THR A 18 -6.41 -8.37 -0.15
N VAL A 19 -5.75 -7.34 0.40
CA VAL A 19 -5.91 -6.95 1.81
C VAL A 19 -7.09 -5.99 2.03
N LEU A 20 -7.37 -5.10 1.07
CA LEU A 20 -8.44 -4.12 1.23
C LEU A 20 -9.83 -4.79 1.24
N PRO A 21 -10.77 -4.30 2.06
CA PRO A 21 -12.13 -4.84 2.10
C PRO A 21 -12.81 -4.82 0.73
N GLU A 22 -13.38 -5.95 0.31
CA GLU A 22 -14.03 -6.08 -1.02
C GLU A 22 -15.12 -5.02 -1.26
N ASN A 23 -15.89 -4.69 -0.21
CA ASN A 23 -16.92 -3.66 -0.29
C ASN A 23 -16.34 -2.28 -0.63
N LEU A 24 -15.10 -1.98 -0.23
CA LEU A 24 -14.40 -0.74 -0.54
C LEU A 24 -13.75 -0.75 -1.92
N LEU A 25 -13.52 -1.93 -2.53
CA LEU A 25 -12.92 -2.05 -3.86
C LEU A 25 -13.92 -1.84 -5.00
N THR A 26 -15.23 -1.79 -4.70
CA THR A 26 -16.24 -1.42 -5.69
C THR A 26 -15.95 0.01 -6.19
N ASP A 27 -15.87 0.19 -7.51
CA ASP A 27 -15.46 1.45 -8.16
C ASP A 27 -14.04 1.94 -7.82
N VAL A 28 -13.13 1.08 -7.33
CA VAL A 28 -11.71 1.44 -7.12
C VAL A 28 -10.82 0.83 -8.19
N GLY A 29 -10.06 1.66 -8.90
CA GLY A 29 -9.01 1.21 -9.81
C GLY A 29 -7.65 1.25 -9.13
N VAL A 30 -7.01 0.09 -8.92
CA VAL A 30 -5.61 0.01 -8.45
C VAL A 30 -4.70 -0.09 -9.68
N VAL A 31 -3.79 0.88 -9.83
CA VAL A 31 -2.96 1.07 -11.03
C VAL A 31 -1.48 1.17 -10.65
N VAL A 32 -0.64 0.47 -11.40
CA VAL A 32 0.81 0.53 -11.24
C VAL A 32 1.35 1.75 -11.97
N GLY A 33 1.97 2.66 -11.24
CA GLY A 33 2.63 3.85 -11.77
C GLY A 33 4.11 3.63 -12.07
N GLY A 34 4.75 2.62 -11.47
CA GLY A 34 6.20 2.46 -11.55
C GLY A 34 6.91 3.52 -10.70
N LYS A 35 7.95 4.14 -11.26
CA LYS A 35 8.76 5.15 -10.55
C LYS A 35 7.95 6.39 -10.17
N ILE A 36 8.41 7.11 -9.15
CA ILE A 36 7.71 8.27 -8.58
C ILE A 36 7.32 9.36 -9.59
N TYR A 37 8.17 9.64 -10.59
CA TYR A 37 7.83 10.60 -11.65
C TYR A 37 6.56 10.21 -12.43
N ASN A 38 6.43 8.93 -12.77
CA ASN A 38 5.29 8.40 -13.49
C ASN A 38 4.04 8.41 -12.61
N ILE A 39 4.19 8.08 -11.31
CA ILE A 39 3.10 8.17 -10.32
C ILE A 39 2.53 9.60 -10.27
N LYS A 40 3.39 10.62 -10.13
CA LYS A 40 2.95 12.03 -10.13
C LYS A 40 2.23 12.40 -11.42
N SER A 41 2.81 12.05 -12.57
CA SER A 41 2.24 12.34 -13.88
C SER A 41 0.85 11.71 -14.06
N LEU A 42 0.72 10.44 -13.69
CA LEU A 42 -0.54 9.70 -13.77
C LEU A 42 -1.59 10.27 -12.83
N ALA A 43 -1.22 10.58 -11.58
CA ALA A 43 -2.11 11.21 -10.60
C ALA A 43 -2.67 12.52 -11.12
N MET A 44 -1.80 13.43 -11.60
CA MET A 44 -2.23 14.69 -12.19
C MET A 44 -3.16 14.49 -13.38
N SER A 45 -2.86 13.53 -14.25
CA SER A 45 -3.72 13.22 -15.40
C SER A 45 -5.12 12.79 -14.96
N LEU A 46 -5.23 11.89 -13.98
CA LEU A 46 -6.52 11.43 -13.44
C LEU A 46 -7.31 12.57 -12.80
N ILE A 47 -6.63 13.41 -12.01
CA ILE A 47 -7.24 14.56 -11.36
C ILE A 47 -7.76 15.58 -12.38
N VAL A 48 -6.92 16.00 -13.33
CA VAL A 48 -7.26 17.08 -14.27
C VAL A 48 -8.28 16.61 -15.31
N SER A 49 -8.08 15.43 -15.89
CA SER A 49 -8.91 14.95 -17.00
C SER A 49 -10.20 14.28 -16.54
N ARG A 50 -10.19 13.60 -15.39
CA ARG A 50 -11.35 12.82 -14.92
C ARG A 50 -11.99 13.37 -13.65
N ARG A 51 -11.33 14.27 -12.91
CA ARG A 51 -11.80 14.82 -11.63
C ARG A 51 -12.23 13.72 -10.65
N VAL A 52 -11.44 12.64 -10.62
CA VAL A 52 -11.67 11.48 -9.76
C VAL A 52 -10.74 11.53 -8.56
N PRO A 53 -11.19 11.10 -7.37
CA PRO A 53 -10.33 10.98 -6.20
C PRO A 53 -9.12 10.08 -6.47
N VAL A 54 -7.95 10.47 -5.95
CA VAL A 54 -6.70 9.74 -6.13
C VAL A 54 -6.03 9.50 -4.78
N LEU A 55 -5.66 8.25 -4.53
CA LEU A 55 -4.76 7.86 -3.45
C LEU A 55 -3.43 7.39 -4.05
N ILE A 56 -2.32 7.86 -3.50
CA ILE A 56 -0.97 7.45 -3.89
C ILE A 56 -0.36 6.68 -2.73
N VAL A 57 0.04 5.44 -2.97
CA VAL A 57 0.90 4.65 -2.07
C VAL A 57 2.28 4.57 -2.70
N PHE A 58 3.33 4.85 -1.93
CA PHE A 58 4.70 4.81 -2.44
C PHE A 58 5.67 4.39 -1.35
N ASP A 59 6.78 3.79 -1.75
CA ASP A 59 7.81 3.35 -0.81
C ASP A 59 8.77 4.50 -0.51
N VAL A 60 8.97 4.77 0.77
CA VAL A 60 9.93 5.81 1.19
C VAL A 60 11.37 5.31 1.03
N GLY A 61 11.61 4.01 1.16
CA GLY A 61 12.95 3.41 1.20
C GLY A 61 13.79 3.88 2.39
N SER A 62 13.16 4.46 3.42
CA SER A 62 13.79 4.98 4.63
C SER A 62 12.77 5.12 5.75
N SER A 63 13.22 4.94 7.00
CA SER A 63 12.46 5.20 8.22
C SER A 63 12.85 6.52 8.90
N VAL A 64 13.77 7.30 8.31
CA VAL A 64 14.21 8.60 8.81
C VAL A 64 13.08 9.63 8.61
N PRO A 65 12.54 10.25 9.69
CA PRO A 65 11.36 11.12 9.60
C PRO A 65 11.50 12.28 8.62
N GLU A 66 12.69 12.91 8.56
CA GLU A 66 12.95 14.03 7.65
C GLU A 66 12.88 13.60 6.18
N LEU A 67 13.32 12.38 5.87
CA LEU A 67 13.26 11.83 4.51
C LEU A 67 11.84 11.39 4.13
N VAL A 68 11.10 10.80 5.08
CA VAL A 68 9.67 10.47 4.91
C VAL A 68 8.90 11.74 4.56
N GLU A 69 9.06 12.78 5.36
CA GLU A 69 8.34 14.05 5.20
C GLU A 69 8.75 14.76 3.91
N PHE A 70 10.04 14.80 3.60
CA PHE A 70 10.54 15.38 2.34
C PHE A 70 9.92 14.71 1.11
N ARG A 71 9.90 13.37 1.07
CA ARG A 71 9.31 12.63 -0.07
C ARG A 71 7.81 12.85 -0.17
N ARG A 72 7.10 12.88 0.95
CA ARG A 72 5.66 13.16 0.99
C ARG A 72 5.38 14.55 0.42
N GLN A 73 6.10 15.58 0.89
CA GLN A 73 5.95 16.97 0.42
C GLN A 73 6.25 17.12 -1.07
N ASP A 74 7.30 16.45 -1.57
CA ASP A 74 7.69 16.48 -2.99
C ASP A 74 6.57 15.93 -3.92
N ILE A 75 5.79 14.96 -3.46
CA ILE A 75 4.61 14.47 -4.20
C ILE A 75 3.45 15.45 -4.05
N GLU A 76 3.19 15.90 -2.82
CA GLU A 76 2.08 16.79 -2.51
C GLU A 76 2.14 18.11 -3.27
N GLU A 77 3.31 18.75 -3.34
CA GLU A 77 3.49 20.04 -4.02
C GLU A 77 3.01 19.97 -5.48
N VAL A 78 3.31 18.87 -6.16
CA VAL A 78 2.95 18.69 -7.57
C VAL A 78 1.48 18.28 -7.73
N VAL A 79 1.00 17.33 -6.92
CA VAL A 79 -0.31 16.71 -7.11
C VAL A 79 -1.43 17.59 -6.53
N LEU A 80 -1.24 18.19 -5.35
CA LEU A 80 -2.26 19.04 -4.72
C LEU A 80 -2.45 20.35 -5.47
N TRP A 81 -1.43 20.84 -6.17
CA TRP A 81 -1.53 22.04 -7.02
C TRP A 81 -2.65 21.91 -8.07
N VAL A 82 -2.88 20.71 -8.60
CA VAL A 82 -3.90 20.45 -9.62
C VAL A 82 -5.21 19.86 -9.06
N ALA A 83 -5.26 19.55 -7.77
CA ALA A 83 -6.39 18.85 -7.14
C ALA A 83 -7.69 19.66 -7.15
N GLY A 84 -7.61 20.98 -6.91
CA GLY A 84 -8.80 21.82 -6.75
C GLY A 84 -9.69 21.30 -5.61
N LYS A 85 -10.90 20.82 -5.95
CA LYS A 85 -11.83 20.19 -4.99
C LYS A 85 -11.77 18.65 -5.02
N THR A 86 -10.93 18.07 -5.87
CA THR A 86 -10.82 16.61 -6.01
C THR A 86 -10.07 16.06 -4.80
N PRO A 87 -10.62 15.09 -4.04
CA PRO A 87 -9.92 14.50 -2.91
C PRO A 87 -8.64 13.79 -3.36
N VAL A 88 -7.53 14.08 -2.67
CA VAL A 88 -6.24 13.47 -2.91
C VAL A 88 -5.61 13.07 -1.59
N LYS A 89 -5.01 11.88 -1.53
CA LYS A 89 -4.26 11.40 -0.38
C LYS A 89 -2.93 10.79 -0.80
N ILE A 90 -1.87 11.15 -0.09
CA ILE A 90 -0.53 10.58 -0.24
C ILE A 90 -0.28 9.75 1.03
N VAL A 91 0.00 8.46 0.86
CA VAL A 91 0.24 7.50 1.94
C VAL A 91 1.65 6.93 1.78
N PRO A 92 2.62 7.38 2.58
CA PRO A 92 3.97 6.83 2.55
C PRO A 92 4.01 5.44 3.20
N ALA A 93 4.56 4.46 2.52
CA ALA A 93 4.93 3.18 3.11
C ALA A 93 6.35 3.29 3.70
N ILE A 94 6.51 2.94 4.98
CA ILE A 94 7.73 3.23 5.75
C ILE A 94 8.37 1.93 6.26
N PRO A 95 9.58 1.56 5.80
CA PRO A 95 10.25 2.10 4.62
C PRO A 95 9.58 1.64 3.30
N GLU A 96 8.90 0.50 3.32
CA GLU A 96 8.22 -0.11 2.15
C GLU A 96 6.94 -0.80 2.64
N ILE A 97 6.00 -1.09 1.72
CA ILE A 97 4.69 -1.64 2.09
C ILE A 97 4.78 -3.02 2.75
N GLU A 98 5.81 -3.80 2.43
CA GLU A 98 6.07 -5.13 2.97
C GLU A 98 6.26 -5.13 4.50
N THR A 99 6.48 -3.97 5.13
CA THR A 99 6.55 -3.81 6.59
C THR A 99 5.33 -4.42 7.31
N ILE A 100 4.16 -4.44 6.65
CA ILE A 100 2.93 -4.99 7.23
C ILE A 100 3.02 -6.48 7.53
N PHE A 101 3.89 -7.23 6.84
CA PHE A 101 4.09 -8.66 7.10
C PHE A 101 4.87 -8.91 8.40
N PHE A 102 5.59 -7.91 8.91
CA PHE A 102 6.46 -8.03 10.09
C PHE A 102 5.81 -7.55 11.38
N GLN A 103 4.56 -7.09 11.34
CA GLN A 103 3.85 -6.64 12.54
C GLN A 103 3.43 -7.80 13.47
N ASP A 104 3.24 -8.99 12.89
CA ASP A 104 2.94 -10.22 13.62
C ASP A 104 3.86 -11.34 13.11
N VAL A 105 4.78 -11.77 13.98
CA VAL A 105 5.72 -12.84 13.62
C VAL A 105 4.98 -14.16 13.37
N SER A 106 3.89 -14.43 14.08
CA SER A 106 3.10 -15.67 13.95
C SER A 106 2.50 -15.82 12.54
N LEU A 107 2.14 -14.70 11.90
CA LEU A 107 1.68 -14.68 10.51
C LEU A 107 2.79 -15.18 9.57
N LEU A 108 4.03 -14.70 9.76
CA LEU A 108 5.18 -15.17 8.98
C LEU A 108 5.50 -16.64 9.25
N GLU A 109 5.46 -17.08 10.51
CA GLU A 109 5.71 -18.49 10.85
C GLU A 109 4.74 -19.42 10.13
N ARG A 110 3.46 -19.05 10.12
CA ARG A 110 2.39 -19.81 9.44
C ARG A 110 2.59 -19.84 7.93
N LEU A 111 2.87 -18.69 7.31
CA LEU A 111 3.07 -18.58 5.86
C LEU A 111 4.30 -19.37 5.40
N LEU A 112 5.41 -19.25 6.15
CA LEU A 112 6.70 -19.81 5.77
C LEU A 112 6.87 -21.27 6.18
N GLY A 113 6.15 -21.72 7.21
CA GLY A 113 6.25 -23.06 7.80
C GLY A 113 7.45 -23.26 8.72
N TYR A 114 8.10 -22.17 9.14
CA TYR A 114 9.22 -22.18 10.07
C TYR A 114 9.31 -20.83 10.78
N THR A 115 9.98 -20.80 11.93
CA THR A 115 10.21 -19.56 12.70
C THR A 115 11.30 -18.68 12.04
N PRO A 116 10.98 -17.45 11.59
CA PRO A 116 11.97 -16.52 11.07
C PRO A 116 13.11 -16.26 12.07
N PRO A 117 14.38 -16.33 11.65
CA PRO A 117 15.52 -15.97 12.50
C PRO A 117 15.45 -14.51 12.98
N GLN A 118 15.73 -14.28 14.27
CA GLN A 118 15.67 -12.94 14.88
C GLN A 118 16.52 -11.90 14.14
N ASN A 119 17.71 -12.29 13.67
CA ASN A 119 18.60 -11.40 12.94
C ASN A 119 18.03 -10.93 11.59
N LEU A 120 17.10 -11.69 10.99
CA LEU A 120 16.36 -11.24 9.80
C LEU A 120 15.23 -10.31 10.19
N LEU A 121 14.49 -10.62 11.25
CA LEU A 121 13.44 -9.74 11.78
C LEU A 121 14.00 -8.36 12.17
N ASP A 122 15.16 -8.31 12.81
CA ASP A 122 15.84 -7.05 13.16
C ASP A 122 16.21 -6.23 11.91
N ARG A 123 16.53 -6.90 10.79
CA ARG A 123 16.83 -6.25 9.51
C ARG A 123 15.58 -5.76 8.79
N ALA A 124 14.43 -6.39 9.00
CA ALA A 124 13.17 -6.05 8.33
C ALA A 124 12.70 -4.62 8.63
N VAL A 125 13.10 -4.07 9.78
CA VAL A 125 12.84 -2.67 10.15
C VAL A 125 13.39 -1.67 9.11
N PHE A 126 14.45 -2.05 8.39
CA PHE A 126 15.11 -1.19 7.40
C PHE A 126 14.90 -1.66 5.95
N LEU A 127 14.75 -2.96 5.73
CA LEU A 127 14.73 -3.58 4.40
C LEU A 127 13.64 -4.67 4.33
N PRO A 128 12.37 -4.34 4.59
CA PRO A 128 11.31 -5.34 4.76
C PRO A 128 11.11 -6.19 3.50
N LYS A 129 11.14 -5.61 2.30
CA LYS A 129 10.99 -6.37 1.05
C LYS A 129 12.12 -7.37 0.85
N GLN A 130 13.36 -6.92 0.96
CA GLN A 130 14.54 -7.79 0.80
C GLN A 130 14.57 -8.91 1.85
N VAL A 131 14.17 -8.60 3.08
CA VAL A 131 14.07 -9.62 4.13
C VAL A 131 12.93 -10.60 3.83
N LEU A 132 11.79 -10.14 3.34
CA LEU A 132 10.67 -11.01 2.99
C LEU A 132 11.07 -11.96 1.85
N GLU A 133 11.74 -11.47 0.81
CA GLU A 133 12.32 -12.28 -0.26
C GLU A 133 13.34 -13.29 0.28
N GLU A 134 14.23 -12.88 1.21
CA GLU A 134 15.21 -13.77 1.83
C GLU A 134 14.55 -14.87 2.69
N LEU A 135 13.45 -14.56 3.37
CA LEU A 135 12.68 -15.53 4.14
C LEU A 135 11.97 -16.52 3.21
N ILE A 136 11.34 -16.04 2.14
CA ILE A 136 10.68 -16.90 1.14
C ILE A 136 11.68 -17.84 0.49
N ALA A 137 12.87 -17.35 0.10
CA ALA A 137 13.91 -18.17 -0.49
C ALA A 137 14.41 -19.32 0.42
N ARG A 138 14.17 -19.22 1.73
CA ARG A 138 14.47 -20.28 2.72
C ARG A 138 13.27 -21.18 3.01
N SER A 139 12.07 -20.81 2.57
CA SER A 139 10.86 -21.61 2.75
C SER A 139 10.83 -22.79 1.79
N ASN A 140 10.29 -23.91 2.27
CA ASN A 140 9.94 -25.06 1.41
C ASN A 140 8.48 -25.00 0.94
N ILE A 141 7.72 -23.99 1.38
CA ILE A 141 6.26 -23.88 1.16
C ILE A 141 5.95 -22.87 0.07
N ILE A 142 6.68 -21.75 0.06
CA ILE A 142 6.46 -20.62 -0.85
C ILE A 142 7.70 -20.48 -1.73
N GLN A 143 7.53 -20.36 -3.04
CA GLN A 143 8.64 -20.22 -3.99
C GLN A 143 8.82 -18.78 -4.47
N ASP A 144 7.78 -17.97 -4.46
CA ASP A 144 7.78 -16.59 -4.94
C ASP A 144 6.99 -15.67 -3.99
N ILE A 145 7.34 -14.39 -3.96
CA ILE A 145 6.65 -13.39 -3.15
C ILE A 145 5.18 -13.23 -3.55
N SER A 146 4.80 -13.43 -4.81
CA SER A 146 3.39 -13.38 -5.22
C SER A 146 2.55 -14.50 -4.60
N GLU A 147 3.14 -15.70 -4.40
CA GLU A 147 2.43 -16.85 -3.82
C GLU A 147 2.05 -16.63 -2.34
N ILE A 148 2.68 -15.66 -1.66
CA ILE A 148 2.34 -15.34 -0.27
C ILE A 148 0.89 -14.87 -0.16
N LEU A 149 0.41 -14.12 -1.16
CA LEU A 149 -0.92 -13.53 -1.16
C LEU A 149 -2.01 -14.59 -1.35
N ASP A 150 -1.74 -15.61 -2.16
CA ASP A 150 -2.66 -16.72 -2.42
C ASP A 150 -2.85 -17.65 -1.20
N ARG A 151 -1.97 -17.52 -0.18
CA ARG A 151 -1.96 -18.33 1.05
C ARG A 151 -2.48 -17.59 2.28
N LEU A 152 -2.91 -16.33 2.12
CA LEU A 152 -3.53 -15.57 3.18
C LEU A 152 -4.93 -16.12 3.46
N THR A 153 -5.22 -16.40 4.72
CA THR A 153 -6.58 -16.66 5.20
C THR A 153 -7.24 -15.34 5.57
N GLU A 154 -8.55 -15.36 5.84
CA GLU A 154 -9.26 -14.19 6.36
C GLU A 154 -8.64 -13.66 7.67
N GLU A 155 -8.16 -14.54 8.55
CA GLU A 155 -7.50 -14.13 9.79
C GLU A 155 -6.19 -13.38 9.50
N ASP A 156 -5.41 -13.83 8.52
CA ASP A 156 -4.19 -13.13 8.10
C ASP A 156 -4.49 -11.79 7.46
N ILE A 157 -5.55 -11.74 6.63
CA ILE A 157 -5.98 -10.50 6.00
C ILE A 157 -6.37 -9.48 7.07
N GLU A 158 -7.08 -9.88 8.14
CA GLU A 158 -7.40 -8.98 9.25
C GLU A 158 -6.15 -8.49 10.00
N ILE A 159 -5.15 -9.36 10.21
CA ILE A 159 -3.85 -8.96 10.77
C ILE A 159 -3.24 -7.89 9.86
N LEU A 160 -3.06 -8.17 8.56
CA LEU A 160 -2.49 -7.22 7.60
C LEU A 160 -3.27 -5.90 7.52
N ARG A 161 -4.60 -5.99 7.57
CA ARG A 161 -5.51 -4.84 7.54
C ARG A 161 -5.37 -3.95 8.77
N SER A 162 -4.98 -4.50 9.92
CA SER A 162 -4.76 -3.72 11.15
C SER A 162 -3.54 -2.79 11.09
N ALA A 163 -2.65 -2.97 10.10
CA ALA A 163 -1.49 -2.12 9.92
C ALA A 163 -1.89 -0.65 9.69
N ALA A 164 -1.14 0.28 10.27
CA ALA A 164 -1.44 1.71 10.22
C ALA A 164 -1.63 2.24 8.78
N ILE A 165 -0.76 1.79 7.85
CA ILE A 165 -0.86 2.15 6.43
C ILE A 165 -2.16 1.67 5.79
N MET A 166 -2.61 0.45 6.12
CA MET A 166 -3.85 -0.11 5.59
C MET A 166 -5.07 0.61 6.14
N GLN A 167 -5.05 0.96 7.43
CA GLN A 167 -6.10 1.76 8.06
C GLN A 167 -6.20 3.16 7.43
N GLU A 168 -5.08 3.79 7.11
CA GLU A 168 -5.08 5.10 6.44
C GLU A 168 -5.69 5.04 5.04
N ILE A 169 -5.39 3.98 4.28
CA ILE A 169 -5.99 3.74 2.95
C ILE A 169 -7.49 3.50 3.08
N ILE A 170 -7.91 2.64 4.01
CA ILE A 170 -9.31 2.31 4.27
C ILE A 170 -10.11 3.56 4.63
N GLN A 171 -9.61 4.38 5.56
CA GLN A 171 -10.26 5.61 5.99
C GLN A 171 -10.46 6.58 4.83
N PHE A 172 -9.45 6.74 3.97
CA PHE A 172 -9.61 7.57 2.77
C PHE A 172 -10.71 7.05 1.86
N LEU A 173 -10.71 5.76 1.51
CA LEU A 173 -11.72 5.16 0.64
C LEU A 173 -13.13 5.32 1.22
N GLN A 174 -13.29 5.14 2.54
CA GLN A 174 -14.56 5.36 3.24
C GLN A 174 -15.03 6.81 3.12
N SER A 175 -14.17 7.79 3.46
CA SER A 175 -14.53 9.22 3.39
C SER A 175 -14.99 9.67 2.01
N VAL A 176 -14.35 9.13 0.96
CA VAL A 176 -14.65 9.45 -0.43
C VAL A 176 -16.01 8.87 -0.84
N ARG A 177 -16.33 7.66 -0.38
CA ARG A 177 -17.64 7.03 -0.61
C ARG A 177 -18.77 7.78 0.09
N GLU A 178 -18.59 8.10 1.37
CA GLU A 178 -19.57 8.87 2.15
C GLU A 178 -19.89 10.22 1.50
N THR A 179 -18.86 10.91 0.99
CA THR A 179 -19.03 12.18 0.28
C THR A 179 -19.85 12.00 -1.01
N ALA A 180 -19.64 10.92 -1.76
CA ALA A 180 -20.41 10.61 -2.95
C ALA A 180 -21.87 10.27 -2.64
N GLU A 181 -22.12 9.49 -1.60
CA GLU A 181 -23.47 9.14 -1.15
C GLU A 181 -24.24 10.38 -0.66
N ALA A 182 -23.59 11.29 0.08
CA ALA A 182 -24.19 12.53 0.56
C ALA A 182 -24.53 13.54 -0.57
N THR A 183 -23.87 13.45 -1.73
CA THR A 183 -24.13 14.33 -2.88
C THR A 183 -25.31 13.83 -3.75
N LEU A 184 -25.76 12.59 -3.54
CA LEU A 184 -26.87 11.96 -4.27
C LEU A 184 -28.25 12.13 -3.60
N ILE A 185 -28.29 12.73 -2.41
CA ILE A 185 -29.49 13.04 -1.62
C ILE A 185 -29.82 14.53 -1.81
#